data_AF-A0A819FG41-F1
#
_entry.id   AF-A0A819FG41-F1
#
_cell.length_a   1.000
_cell.length_b   1.000
_cell.length_c   1.000
_cell.angle_alpha   90.00
_cell.angle_beta   90.00
_cell.angle_gamma   90.00
#
_symmetry.space_group_name_H-M   'P 1'
#
loop_
_entity.id
_entity.type
_entity.pdbx_description
1 polymer ?
#
loop_
_entity_poly.entity_id
_entity_poly.type
_entity_poly.pdbx_seq_one_letter_code
_entity_poly.pdbx_strand_id
1 'polypeptide(L)'
;MISQKYQQKKLKSTFVPQYLTVSNRKFKEILSKVVHDGHQIYEWLDNDQKLKSTRELAHIFNLMNYLTLQQQLWQDYFDIGMNDGVWAPRVSKSKAKEHNTCVSYGQSEKFVEQRQKTIQHQLNRTERQLQQHLAQLPEWIGKVQPSIDSTFLSNAIQAMIKNGLYRLNA
;
A
#
# COMPACT_ATOMS: atom_id res chain seq x y z
N MET A 1 13.91 20.50 -19.81
CA MET A 1 12.84 19.48 -19.92
C MET A 1 13.31 18.18 -19.28
N ILE A 2 13.00 17.96 -18.00
CA ILE A 2 13.37 16.73 -17.31
C ILE A 2 12.34 15.67 -17.69
N SER A 3 12.80 14.66 -18.44
CA SER A 3 11.99 13.56 -18.95
C SER A 3 11.21 12.87 -17.82
N GLN A 4 9.89 12.72 -18.01
CA GLN A 4 8.97 11.94 -17.18
C GLN A 4 9.46 10.49 -16.91
N LYS A 5 10.48 10.02 -17.64
CA LYS A 5 11.12 8.71 -17.46
C LYS A 5 11.89 8.54 -16.14
N TYR A 6 12.23 9.63 -15.43
CA TYR A 6 12.99 9.53 -14.17
C TYR A 6 12.14 9.30 -12.90
N GLN A 7 10.80 9.37 -12.97
CA GLN A 7 9.95 9.14 -11.79
C GLN A 7 9.53 7.68 -11.57
N GLN A 8 9.87 6.76 -12.49
CA GLN A 8 9.63 5.32 -12.34
C GLN A 8 10.91 4.55 -12.02
N LYS A 9 11.76 5.07 -11.14
CA LYS A 9 12.83 4.26 -10.54
C LYS A 9 12.14 3.24 -9.62
N LYS A 10 11.81 2.09 -10.20
CA LYS A 10 11.24 0.88 -9.58
C LYS A 10 11.77 0.73 -8.16
N LEU A 11 10.93 1.02 -7.17
CA LEU A 11 10.97 0.29 -5.92
C LEU A 11 10.63 -1.16 -6.29
N LYS A 12 11.65 -1.95 -6.67
CA LYS A 12 11.59 -3.41 -6.55
C LYS A 12 11.62 -3.72 -5.05
N SER A 13 10.58 -3.30 -4.35
CA SER A 13 10.27 -3.79 -3.03
C SER A 13 9.56 -5.11 -3.25
N THR A 14 10.24 -6.20 -2.90
CA THR A 14 9.68 -7.56 -2.85
C THR A 14 8.52 -7.66 -1.84
N PHE A 15 8.29 -6.63 -1.04
CA PHE A 15 7.33 -6.60 0.06
C PHE A 15 6.00 -5.92 -0.27
N VAL A 16 5.89 -5.19 -1.39
CA VAL A 16 4.62 -4.56 -1.81
C VAL A 16 4.03 -5.37 -2.97
N PRO A 17 2.87 -6.01 -2.78
CA PRO A 17 2.16 -6.68 -3.87
C PRO A 17 1.99 -5.77 -5.10
N GLN A 18 2.53 -6.21 -6.24
CA GLN A 18 2.47 -5.45 -7.49
C GLN A 18 1.22 -5.80 -8.28
N TYR A 19 0.05 -5.32 -7.84
CA TYR A 19 -1.24 -5.57 -8.51
C TYR A 19 -1.27 -5.11 -9.97
N LEU A 20 -0.43 -4.14 -10.35
CA LEU A 20 -0.29 -3.65 -11.72
C LEU A 20 0.34 -4.67 -12.69
N THR A 21 1.10 -5.65 -12.19
CA THR A 21 1.84 -6.63 -13.03
C THR A 21 1.23 -8.02 -13.01
N VAL A 22 0.22 -8.27 -12.17
CA VAL A 22 -0.49 -9.55 -12.08
C VAL A 22 -1.42 -9.71 -13.28
N SER A 23 -1.56 -10.93 -13.84
CA SER A 23 -2.43 -11.19 -14.99
C SER A 23 -3.91 -10.87 -14.69
N ASN A 24 -4.70 -10.57 -15.74
CA ASN A 24 -6.12 -10.18 -15.59
C ASN A 24 -6.92 -11.23 -14.84
N ARG A 25 -6.78 -12.49 -15.27
CA ARG A 25 -7.36 -13.65 -14.62
C ARG A 25 -6.95 -13.74 -13.15
N LYS A 26 -5.65 -13.63 -12.85
CA LYS A 26 -5.15 -13.80 -11.49
C LYS A 26 -5.61 -12.68 -10.55
N PHE A 27 -5.70 -11.46 -11.05
CA PHE A 27 -6.24 -10.33 -10.29
C PHE A 27 -7.72 -10.55 -9.93
N LYS A 28 -8.55 -10.95 -10.91
CA LYS A 28 -9.97 -11.32 -10.67
C LYS A 28 -10.10 -12.48 -9.68
N GLU A 29 -9.29 -13.52 -9.84
CA GLU A 29 -9.26 -14.66 -8.90
C GLU A 29 -8.98 -14.22 -7.46
N ILE A 30 -7.99 -13.34 -7.25
CA ILE A 30 -7.65 -12.86 -5.90
C ILE A 30 -8.80 -12.02 -5.32
N LEU A 31 -9.39 -11.13 -6.11
CA LEU A 31 -10.49 -10.27 -5.67
C LEU A 31 -11.79 -11.07 -5.41
N SER A 32 -12.06 -12.10 -6.22
CA SER A 32 -13.22 -12.98 -6.04
C SER A 32 -13.22 -13.76 -4.72
N LYS A 33 -12.04 -13.97 -4.11
CA LYS A 33 -11.89 -14.70 -2.84
C LYS A 33 -12.30 -13.90 -1.61
N VAL A 34 -12.46 -12.59 -1.74
CA VAL A 34 -12.79 -11.70 -0.61
C VAL A 34 -14.21 -11.17 -0.67
N VAL A 35 -15.01 -11.68 -1.61
CA VAL A 35 -16.42 -11.33 -1.79
C VAL A 35 -17.29 -12.58 -1.72
N HIS A 36 -18.54 -12.42 -1.30
CA HIS A 36 -19.46 -13.54 -1.12
C HIS A 36 -19.96 -14.12 -2.45
N ASP A 37 -20.07 -13.29 -3.50
CA ASP A 37 -20.33 -13.72 -4.87
C ASP A 37 -19.12 -13.39 -5.77
N GLY A 38 -18.24 -14.38 -5.91
CA GLY A 38 -17.04 -14.25 -6.72
C GLY A 38 -17.32 -14.10 -8.23
N HIS A 39 -18.47 -14.57 -8.73
CA HIS A 39 -18.83 -14.48 -10.15
C HIS A 39 -19.10 -13.03 -10.56
N GLN A 40 -19.71 -12.26 -9.66
CA GLN A 40 -19.99 -10.84 -9.85
C GLN A 40 -18.72 -10.02 -10.17
N ILE A 41 -17.54 -10.40 -9.64
CA ILE A 41 -16.26 -9.75 -9.96
C ILE A 41 -15.86 -9.96 -11.42
N TYR A 42 -16.15 -11.13 -12.00
CA TYR A 42 -15.79 -11.42 -13.38
C TYR A 42 -16.62 -10.63 -14.38
N GLU A 43 -17.92 -10.49 -14.09
CA GLU A 43 -18.88 -9.69 -14.85
C GLU A 43 -18.62 -8.20 -14.70
N TRP A 44 -18.37 -7.74 -13.48
CA TRP A 44 -18.07 -6.34 -13.26
C TRP A 44 -16.77 -5.92 -13.89
N LEU A 45 -15.71 -6.74 -13.82
CA LEU A 45 -14.42 -6.40 -14.42
C LEU A 45 -14.25 -6.96 -15.83
N ASP A 46 -15.34 -7.02 -16.61
CA ASP A 46 -15.41 -7.63 -17.95
C ASP A 46 -14.48 -7.01 -19.00
N ASN A 47 -14.14 -5.73 -18.88
CA ASN A 47 -13.26 -5.05 -19.82
C ASN A 47 -11.94 -4.53 -19.20
N ASP A 48 -10.97 -4.29 -20.09
CA ASP A 48 -9.62 -3.86 -19.71
C ASP A 48 -9.59 -2.50 -19.01
N GLN A 49 -10.50 -1.59 -19.35
CA GLN A 49 -10.54 -0.25 -18.76
C GLN A 49 -10.96 -0.30 -17.29
N LYS A 50 -12.04 -1.03 -16.98
CA LYS A 50 -12.50 -1.26 -15.61
C LYS A 50 -11.43 -1.98 -14.81
N LEU A 51 -10.86 -3.03 -15.37
CA LEU A 51 -9.81 -3.81 -14.70
C LEU A 51 -8.56 -2.96 -14.41
N LYS A 52 -8.13 -2.12 -15.36
CA LYS A 52 -7.02 -1.19 -15.17
C LYS A 52 -7.32 -0.20 -14.03
N SER A 53 -8.50 0.41 -14.03
CA SER A 53 -8.89 1.36 -12.99
C SER A 53 -8.96 0.71 -11.60
N THR A 54 -9.57 -0.48 -11.50
CA THR A 54 -9.64 -1.26 -10.25
C THR A 54 -8.25 -1.63 -9.74
N ARG A 55 -7.32 -1.99 -10.63
CA ARG A 55 -5.93 -2.27 -10.26
C ARG A 55 -5.17 -1.04 -9.79
N GLU A 56 -5.35 0.09 -10.45
CA GLU A 56 -4.74 1.36 -10.06
C GLU A 56 -5.22 1.74 -8.66
N LEU A 57 -6.52 1.63 -8.39
CA LEU A 57 -7.09 1.86 -7.07
C LEU A 57 -6.53 0.88 -6.03
N ALA A 58 -6.48 -0.42 -6.33
CA ALA A 58 -5.89 -1.42 -5.45
C ALA A 58 -4.39 -1.16 -5.17
N HIS A 59 -3.65 -0.69 -6.17
CA HIS A 59 -2.25 -0.33 -6.01
C HIS A 59 -2.07 0.89 -5.10
N ILE A 60 -2.90 1.93 -5.28
CA ILE A 60 -2.88 3.14 -4.45
C ILE A 60 -3.17 2.78 -2.99
N PHE A 61 -4.25 2.03 -2.72
CA PHE A 61 -4.56 1.59 -1.35
C PHE A 61 -3.46 0.73 -0.73
N ASN A 62 -2.87 -0.17 -1.51
CA ASN A 62 -1.79 -1.02 -1.01
C ASN A 62 -0.53 -0.20 -0.67
N LEU A 63 -0.21 0.80 -1.49
CA LEU A 63 0.89 1.73 -1.24
C LEU A 63 0.62 2.58 0.01
N MET A 64 -0.60 3.09 0.20
CA MET A 64 -0.97 3.81 1.41
C MET A 64 -0.78 2.94 2.65
N ASN A 65 -1.33 1.73 2.67
CA ASN A 65 -1.19 0.82 3.81
C ASN A 65 0.27 0.51 4.11
N TYR A 66 1.08 0.23 3.07
CA TYR A 66 2.52 0.00 3.23
C TYR A 66 3.23 1.22 3.84
N LEU A 67 2.95 2.43 3.34
CA LEU A 67 3.57 3.65 3.84
C LEU A 67 3.15 3.97 5.27
N THR A 68 1.90 3.72 5.64
CA THR A 68 1.41 3.86 7.02
C THR A 68 2.11 2.87 7.95
N LEU A 69 2.28 1.61 7.56
CA LEU A 69 3.04 0.63 8.33
C LEU A 69 4.50 1.04 8.48
N GLN A 70 5.13 1.55 7.41
CA GLN A 70 6.48 2.09 7.48
C GLN A 70 6.54 3.29 8.42
N GLN A 71 5.58 4.21 8.37
CA GLN A 71 5.52 5.37 9.25
C GLN A 71 5.46 4.96 10.72
N GLN A 72 4.58 4.01 11.07
CA GLN A 72 4.46 3.45 12.42
C GLN A 72 5.79 2.84 12.87
N LEU A 73 6.38 1.99 12.03
CA LEU A 73 7.69 1.38 12.33
C LEU A 73 8.76 2.45 12.61
N TRP A 74 8.88 3.47 11.75
CA TRP A 74 9.86 4.55 11.93
C TRP A 74 9.54 5.47 13.11
N GLN A 75 8.28 5.58 13.51
CA GLN A 75 7.90 6.23 14.76
C GLN A 75 8.38 5.42 15.97
N ASP A 76 8.18 4.11 15.97
CA ASP A 76 8.68 3.23 17.04
C ASP A 76 10.21 3.32 17.17
N TYR A 77 10.94 3.42 16.05
CA TYR A 77 12.39 3.68 16.04
C TYR A 77 12.74 5.01 16.71
N PHE A 78 12.00 6.07 16.38
CA PHE A 78 12.23 7.40 16.91
C PHE A 78 11.96 7.45 18.42
N ASP A 79 10.85 6.86 18.86
CA ASP A 79 10.43 6.86 20.27
C ASP A 79 11.43 6.10 21.15
N ILE A 80 11.97 4.97 20.68
CA ILE A 80 13.04 4.25 21.37
C ILE A 80 14.30 5.10 21.44
N GLY A 81 14.72 5.72 20.33
CA GLY A 81 15.91 6.58 20.31
C GLY A 81 15.81 7.75 21.28
N MET A 82 14.63 8.37 21.36
CA MET A 82 14.35 9.50 22.24
C MET A 82 14.22 9.12 23.71
N ASN A 83 13.44 8.08 24.04
CA ASN A 83 13.17 7.69 25.42
C ASN A 83 14.38 7.06 26.10
N ASP A 84 15.20 6.33 25.33
CA ASP A 84 16.30 5.54 25.87
C ASP A 84 17.69 6.14 25.57
N GLY A 85 17.77 7.20 24.76
CA GLY A 85 19.02 7.78 24.29
C GLY A 85 19.83 6.85 23.38
N VAL A 86 19.20 5.85 22.76
CA VAL A 86 19.90 4.82 21.97
C VAL A 86 19.71 5.05 20.47
N TRP A 87 20.66 5.79 19.88
CA TRP A 87 20.79 5.95 18.42
C TRP A 87 21.89 5.03 17.86
N ALA A 88 21.86 3.74 18.21
CA ALA A 88 22.94 2.79 17.94
C ALA A 88 22.53 1.67 16.97
N PRO A 89 23.42 1.24 16.02
CA PRO A 89 23.23 0.14 15.05
C PRO A 89 22.56 -1.13 15.60
N ARG A 90 22.72 -1.38 16.89
CA ARG A 90 22.16 -2.51 17.61
C ARG A 90 21.68 -2.07 18.98
N VAL A 91 20.54 -2.61 19.41
CA VAL A 91 20.07 -2.56 20.79
C VAL A 91 20.34 -3.91 21.46
N SER A 92 20.36 -3.94 22.80
CA SER A 92 20.52 -5.20 23.52
C SER A 92 19.30 -6.10 23.29
N LYS A 93 19.46 -7.44 23.40
CA LYS A 93 18.32 -8.38 23.34
C LYS A 93 17.24 -8.07 24.37
N SER A 94 17.63 -7.57 25.54
CA SER A 94 16.70 -7.18 26.59
C SER A 94 15.83 -6.00 26.16
N LYS A 95 16.44 -4.94 25.62
CA LYS A 95 15.70 -3.77 25.10
C LYS A 95 14.84 -4.13 23.89
N ALA A 96 15.37 -4.94 22.98
CA ALA A 96 14.61 -5.47 21.86
C ALA A 96 13.33 -6.18 22.34
N LYS A 97 13.42 -6.98 23.41
CA LYS A 97 12.25 -7.66 23.99
C LYS A 97 11.28 -6.71 24.69
N GLU A 98 11.79 -5.73 25.44
CA GLU A 98 10.98 -4.72 26.13
C GLU A 98 10.10 -3.91 25.16
N HIS A 99 10.68 -3.55 24.01
CA HIS A 99 9.98 -2.77 22.98
C HIS A 99 9.40 -3.62 21.84
N ASN A 100 9.33 -4.94 21.99
CA ASN A 100 8.84 -5.87 20.96
C ASN A 100 9.45 -5.62 19.57
N THR A 101 10.77 -5.43 19.51
CA THR A 101 11.47 -4.99 18.33
C THR A 101 12.72 -5.82 18.01
N CYS A 102 13.39 -5.54 16.88
CA CYS A 102 14.57 -6.30 16.43
C CYS A 102 15.86 -5.83 17.11
N VAL A 103 16.82 -6.74 17.34
CA VAL A 103 18.16 -6.41 17.88
C VAL A 103 19.04 -5.61 16.91
N SER A 104 18.81 -5.76 15.61
CA SER A 104 19.46 -4.96 14.57
C SER A 104 18.62 -3.71 14.35
N TYR A 105 18.94 -2.64 15.08
CA TYR A 105 18.00 -1.53 15.31
C TYR A 105 18.54 -0.14 15.05
N GLY A 106 19.76 0.03 14.55
CA GLY A 106 20.30 1.38 14.46
C GLY A 106 20.34 1.96 13.09
N GLN A 107 19.57 3.02 13.01
CA GLN A 107 19.86 4.13 12.16
C GLN A 107 20.14 5.34 13.06
N SER A 108 20.94 6.29 12.57
CA SER A 108 21.11 7.55 13.29
C SER A 108 19.80 8.32 13.34
N GLU A 109 19.63 9.16 14.36
CA GLU A 109 18.49 10.09 14.49
C GLU A 109 18.20 10.81 13.16
N LYS A 110 19.22 11.44 12.58
CA LYS A 110 19.12 12.14 11.29
C LYS A 110 18.58 11.24 10.17
N PHE A 111 18.92 9.96 10.15
CA PHE A 111 18.41 9.03 9.15
C PHE A 111 16.93 8.69 9.41
N VAL A 112 16.56 8.45 10.66
CA VAL A 112 15.17 8.18 11.06
C VAL A 112 14.28 9.37 10.69
N GLU A 113 14.68 10.59 11.04
CA GLU A 113 13.95 11.81 10.68
C GLU A 113 13.83 11.98 9.16
N GLN A 114 14.92 11.75 8.43
CA GLN A 114 14.91 11.85 6.97
C GLN A 114 13.96 10.80 6.35
N ARG A 115 13.89 9.60 6.93
CA ARG A 115 12.96 8.55 6.51
C ARG A 115 11.52 8.94 6.79
N GLN A 116 11.20 9.42 7.99
CA GLN A 116 9.86 9.90 8.33
C GLN A 116 9.41 11.01 7.38
N LYS A 117 10.26 12.02 7.12
CA LYS A 117 9.97 13.09 6.14
C LYS A 117 9.70 12.55 4.74
N THR A 118 10.50 11.57 4.30
CA THR A 118 10.34 10.93 2.99
C THR A 118 9.02 10.19 2.90
N ILE A 119 8.67 9.41 3.93
CA ILE A 119 7.42 8.66 3.99
C ILE A 119 6.22 9.62 4.00
N GLN A 120 6.27 10.70 4.80
CA GLN A 120 5.21 11.70 4.82
C GLN A 120 5.00 12.34 3.45
N HIS A 121 6.08 12.67 2.75
CA HIS A 121 5.99 13.18 1.37
C HIS A 121 5.33 12.17 0.42
N GLN A 122 5.66 10.88 0.56
CA GLN A 122 5.08 9.82 -0.23
C GLN A 122 3.59 9.64 0.09
N LEU A 123 3.20 9.65 1.37
CA LEU A 123 1.80 9.59 1.81
C LEU A 123 1.00 10.74 1.20
N ASN A 124 1.46 11.98 1.34
CA ASN A 124 0.78 13.17 0.78
C ASN A 124 0.67 13.10 -0.76
N ARG A 125 1.60 12.44 -1.44
CA ARG A 125 1.53 12.22 -2.89
C ARG A 125 0.50 11.14 -3.21
N THR A 126 0.52 10.03 -2.50
CA THR A 126 -0.40 8.90 -2.73
C THR A 126 -1.83 9.27 -2.40
N GLU A 127 -2.06 10.08 -1.36
CA GLU A 127 -3.38 10.62 -1.04
C GLU A 127 -3.92 11.51 -2.16
N ARG A 128 -3.10 12.40 -2.71
CA ARG A 128 -3.48 13.21 -3.89
C ARG A 128 -3.80 12.34 -5.10
N GLN A 129 -3.05 11.25 -5.32
CA GLN A 129 -3.34 10.29 -6.38
C GLN A 129 -4.69 9.59 -6.15
N LEU A 130 -4.98 9.21 -4.90
CA LEU A 130 -6.26 8.62 -4.54
C LEU A 130 -7.41 9.59 -4.83
N GLN A 131 -7.30 10.84 -4.37
CA GLN A 131 -8.32 11.87 -4.60
C GLN A 131 -8.56 12.12 -6.09
N GLN A 132 -7.50 12.19 -6.90
CA GLN A 132 -7.62 12.32 -8.35
C GLN A 132 -8.32 11.14 -8.99
N HIS A 133 -8.00 9.91 -8.57
CA HIS A 133 -8.64 8.69 -9.07
C HIS A 133 -10.12 8.62 -8.69
N LEU A 134 -10.44 8.99 -7.44
CA LEU A 134 -11.81 9.09 -6.93
C LEU A 134 -12.64 10.18 -7.63
N ALA A 135 -12.02 11.31 -8.00
CA ALA A 135 -12.72 12.36 -8.74
C ALA A 135 -13.08 11.93 -10.19
N GLN A 136 -12.30 11.03 -10.78
CA GLN A 136 -12.55 10.50 -12.13
C GLN A 136 -13.54 9.34 -12.12
N LEU A 137 -13.72 8.65 -10.99
CA LEU A 137 -14.59 7.48 -10.84
C LEU A 137 -16.06 7.70 -11.26
N PRO A 138 -16.75 8.81 -10.92
CA PRO A 138 -18.13 9.05 -11.33
C PRO A 138 -18.30 9.11 -12.86
N GLU A 139 -17.32 9.68 -13.56
CA GLU A 139 -17.35 9.79 -15.02
C GLU A 139 -17.15 8.43 -15.71
N TRP A 140 -16.51 7.49 -15.02
CA TRP A 140 -16.22 6.15 -15.51
C TRP A 140 -17.35 5.18 -15.18
N ILE A 141 -17.85 5.20 -13.94
CA ILE A 141 -18.94 4.30 -13.53
C ILE A 141 -20.24 4.61 -14.28
N GLY A 142 -20.52 5.89 -14.56
CA GLY A 142 -21.71 6.29 -15.31
C GLY A 142 -21.72 5.89 -16.79
N LYS A 143 -20.55 5.60 -17.39
CA LYS A 143 -20.41 5.30 -18.83
C LYS A 143 -20.23 3.82 -19.15
N VAL A 144 -19.95 2.97 -18.15
CA VAL A 144 -19.60 1.57 -18.40
C VAL A 144 -20.70 0.64 -17.88
N GLN A 145 -21.24 -0.19 -18.78
CA GLN A 145 -22.21 -1.25 -18.48
C GLN A 145 -21.48 -2.60 -18.32
N PRO A 146 -21.91 -3.48 -17.39
CA PRO A 146 -22.83 -3.18 -16.29
C PRO A 146 -22.21 -2.15 -15.33
N SER A 147 -23.10 -1.33 -14.74
CA SER A 147 -22.77 -0.43 -13.64
C SER A 147 -22.08 -1.21 -12.52
N ILE A 148 -20.98 -0.66 -11.99
CA ILE A 148 -20.27 -1.23 -10.85
C ILE A 148 -20.69 -0.47 -9.59
N ASP A 149 -21.09 -1.19 -8.55
CA ASP A 149 -21.23 -0.62 -7.21
C ASP A 149 -19.83 -0.22 -6.69
N SER A 150 -19.57 1.09 -6.66
CA SER A 150 -18.30 1.67 -6.21
C SER A 150 -17.99 1.37 -4.75
N THR A 151 -19.02 1.27 -3.90
CA THR A 151 -18.87 1.04 -2.46
C THR A 151 -18.48 -0.40 -2.23
N PHE A 152 -19.18 -1.34 -2.88
CA PHE A 152 -18.81 -2.75 -2.82
C PHE A 152 -17.40 -2.98 -3.35
N LEU A 153 -17.07 -2.43 -4.53
CA LEU A 153 -15.74 -2.65 -5.14
C LEU A 153 -14.63 -2.10 -4.25
N SER A 154 -14.82 -0.92 -3.66
CA SER A 154 -13.88 -0.34 -2.69
C SER A 154 -13.67 -1.25 -1.49
N ASN A 155 -14.76 -1.77 -0.89
CA ASN A 155 -14.70 -2.69 0.23
C ASN A 155 -13.98 -4.00 -0.13
N ALA A 156 -14.26 -4.56 -1.31
CA ALA A 156 -13.60 -5.75 -1.81
C ALA A 156 -12.09 -5.53 -1.99
N ILE A 157 -11.67 -4.38 -2.55
CA ILE A 157 -10.27 -4.03 -2.69
C ILE A 157 -9.60 -3.90 -1.32
N GLN A 158 -10.23 -3.23 -0.36
CA GLN A 158 -9.69 -3.09 0.99
C GLN A 158 -9.55 -4.43 1.69
N ALA A 159 -10.56 -5.31 1.59
CA ALA A 159 -10.51 -6.67 2.14
C ALA A 159 -9.41 -7.50 1.47
N MET A 160 -9.25 -7.40 0.15
CA MET A 160 -8.17 -8.05 -0.60
C MET A 160 -6.80 -7.62 -0.08
N ILE A 161 -6.59 -6.31 0.10
CA ILE A 161 -5.31 -5.78 0.57
C ILE A 161 -5.06 -6.20 2.02
N LYS A 162 -6.06 -6.12 2.90
CA LYS A 162 -5.97 -6.57 4.28
C LYS A 162 -5.59 -8.06 4.36
N ASN A 163 -6.26 -8.91 3.58
CA ASN A 163 -5.97 -10.35 3.53
C ASN A 163 -4.62 -10.67 2.88
N GLY A 164 -4.17 -9.84 1.92
CA GLY A 164 -2.83 -9.91 1.35
C GLY A 164 -1.73 -9.56 2.35
N LEU A 165 -1.98 -8.63 3.28
CA LEU A 165 -1.07 -8.25 4.35
C LEU A 165 -0.92 -9.35 5.41
N TYR A 166 -1.97 -10.12 5.71
CA TYR A 166 -1.89 -11.24 6.66
C TYR A 166 -0.95 -12.37 6.23
N ARG A 167 -0.65 -12.50 4.94
CA ARG A 167 0.34 -13.47 4.43
C ARG A 167 1.80 -12.99 4.52
N LEU A 168 2.03 -11.80 5.08
CA LEU A 168 3.37 -11.24 5.34
C LEU A 168 3.70 -11.21 6.84
N ASN A 169 2.72 -11.53 7.71
CA ASN A 169 2.85 -11.56 9.17
C ASN A 169 2.53 -12.95 9.78
N ALA A 170 2.43 -13.99 8.95
CA ALA A 170 2.29 -15.39 9.35
C ALA A 170 3.45 -16.21 8.78
#